data_AF-A0A843HHM6-F1
#
_entry.id   AF-A0A843HHM6-F1
#
_cell.length_a   1.000
_cell.length_b   1.000
_cell.length_c   1.000
_cell.angle_alpha   90.00
_cell.angle_beta   90.00
_cell.angle_gamma   90.00
#
_symmetry.space_group_name_H-M   'P 1'
#
loop_
_entity.id
_entity.type
_entity.pdbx_description
1 polymer ?
#
loop_
_entity_poly.entity_id
_entity_poly.type
_entity_poly.pdbx_seq_one_letter_code
_entity_poly.pdbx_strand_id
1 'polypeptide(L)' 'MNVFLVDLTHGGVKISSELAKSGTCENVFAYDLYNTLKREDEDLLITYDVNIIKDLDSFKNQLKLNSEKMIERQK' A
#
# COMPACT_ATOMS: atom_id res chain seq x y z
N MET A 1 4.97 -12.12 0.07
CA MET A 1 3.52 -11.84 0.18
C MET A 1 3.30 -10.35 0.04
N ASN A 2 2.33 -9.91 -0.75
CA ASN A 2 1.98 -8.49 -0.86
C ASN A 2 0.77 -8.19 0.02
N VAL A 3 0.81 -7.11 0.78
CA VAL A 3 -0.28 -6.69 1.68
C VAL A 3 -0.74 -5.29 1.31
N PHE A 4 -2.04 -5.06 1.33
CA PHE A 4 -2.63 -3.75 1.13
C PHE A 4 -3.53 -3.38 2.32
N LEU A 5 -3.11 -2.37 3.07
CA LEU A 5 -3.90 -1.77 4.15
C LEU A 5 -4.66 -0.56 3.61
N VAL A 6 -5.96 -0.50 3.90
CA VAL A 6 -6.88 0.52 3.37
C VAL A 6 -7.25 1.59 4.41
N ASP A 7 -7.10 1.27 5.69
CA ASP A 7 -7.41 2.18 6.79
C ASP A 7 -6.15 2.40 7.62
N LEU A 8 -5.71 3.66 7.72
CA LEU A 8 -4.56 4.08 8.52
C LEU A 8 -4.94 4.66 9.88
N THR A 9 -6.23 4.76 10.19
CA THR A 9 -6.71 5.21 11.50
C THR A 9 -6.49 4.13 12.58
N HIS A 10 -6.60 4.55 13.85
CA HIS A 10 -6.65 3.66 15.02
C HIS A 10 -5.59 2.53 15.06
N GLY A 11 -4.38 2.79 14.54
CA GLY A 11 -3.26 1.85 14.55
C GLY A 11 -2.87 1.31 13.17
N GLY A 12 -3.57 1.64 12.09
CA GLY A 12 -3.22 1.20 10.73
C GLY A 12 -1.81 1.62 10.30
N VAL A 13 -1.32 2.79 10.74
CA VAL A 13 0.08 3.23 10.56
C VAL A 13 1.06 2.26 11.25
N LYS A 14 0.78 1.88 12.50
CA LYS A 14 1.61 0.95 13.27
C LYS A 14 1.60 -0.44 12.64
N ILE A 15 0.43 -0.93 12.22
CA ILE A 15 0.32 -2.24 11.57
C ILE A 15 1.12 -2.27 10.27
N SER A 16 0.97 -1.24 9.42
CA SER A 16 1.70 -1.13 8.15
C SER A 16 3.22 -1.15 8.35
N SER A 17 3.72 -0.34 9.30
CA SER A 17 5.15 -0.26 9.58
C SER A 17 5.72 -1.54 10.20
N GLU A 18 5.01 -2.19 11.13
CA GLU A 18 5.45 -3.45 11.72
C GLU A 18 5.43 -4.61 10.70
N LEU A 19 4.44 -4.63 9.79
CA LEU A 19 4.41 -5.60 8.70
C LEU A 19 5.61 -5.45 7.77
N ALA A 20 5.97 -4.21 7.42
CA ALA A 20 7.15 -3.95 6.58
C ALA A 20 8.44 -4.35 7.30
N LYS A 21 8.59 -4.00 8.59
CA LYS A 21 9.75 -4.39 9.41
C LYS A 21 9.90 -5.90 9.58
N SER A 22 8.80 -6.65 9.58
CA SER A 22 8.83 -8.09 9.84
C SER A 22 9.63 -8.89 8.82
N GLY A 23 9.87 -8.36 7.62
CA GLY A 23 10.52 -9.06 6.51
C GLY A 23 9.70 -10.21 5.92
N THR A 24 8.46 -10.42 6.39
CA THR A 24 7.56 -11.47 5.89
C THR A 24 6.75 -11.04 4.67
N CYS A 25 6.59 -9.72 4.52
CA CYS A 25 5.91 -9.10 3.39
C CYS A 25 6.96 -8.60 2.39
N GLU A 26 6.74 -8.89 1.12
CA GLU A 26 7.60 -8.44 0.03
C GLU A 26 7.31 -6.98 -0.29
N ASN A 27 6.03 -6.62 -0.34
CA ASN A 27 5.57 -5.25 -0.50
C ASN A 27 4.42 -4.97 0.48
N VAL A 28 4.48 -3.83 1.14
CA VAL A 28 3.37 -3.31 1.95
C VAL A 28 2.87 -2.03 1.27
N PHE A 29 1.58 -2.04 0.93
CA PHE A 29 0.85 -0.90 0.39
C PHE A 29 -0.08 -0.36 1.46
N ALA A 30 -0.20 0.95 1.52
CA ALA A 30 -1.07 1.64 2.47
C ALA A 30 -1.89 2.70 1.74
N TYR A 31 -3.18 2.74 2.01
CA TYR A 31 -4.09 3.80 1.59
C TYR A 31 -4.78 4.34 2.83
N ASP A 32 -4.97 5.64 2.89
CA ASP A 32 -5.68 6.28 3.98
C ASP A 32 -7.08 6.66 3.53
N LEU A 33 -8.05 5.77 3.81
CA LEU A 33 -9.43 5.95 3.39
C LEU A 33 -10.05 7.29 3.82
N TYR A 34 -9.60 7.83 4.95
CA TYR A 34 -10.23 9.00 5.57
C TYR A 34 -9.39 10.29 5.43
N ASN A 35 -8.25 10.25 4.75
CA ASN A 35 -7.33 11.40 4.59
C ASN A 35 -6.97 12.06 5.95
N THR A 36 -6.70 11.22 6.96
CA THR A 36 -6.31 11.60 8.31
C THR A 36 -4.81 11.51 8.58
N LEU A 37 -4.03 10.98 7.64
CA LEU A 37 -2.61 10.72 7.76
C LEU A 37 -1.84 12.03 7.94
N LYS A 38 -1.13 12.14 9.06
CA LYS A 38 -0.27 13.28 9.36
C LYS A 38 1.08 13.10 8.67
N ARG A 39 1.78 14.20 8.48
CA ARG A 39 3.13 14.20 7.89
C ARG A 39 4.11 13.30 8.64
N GLU A 40 4.09 13.32 9.97
CA GLU A 40 4.96 12.49 10.81
C GLU A 40 4.70 10.98 10.59
N ASP A 41 3.42 10.59 10.44
CA ASP A 41 3.03 9.21 10.17
C ASP A 41 3.41 8.79 8.74
N GLU A 42 3.29 9.71 7.78
CA GLU A 42 3.74 9.50 6.41
C GLU A 42 5.27 9.30 6.32
N ASP A 43 6.04 10.16 6.99
CA ASP A 43 7.51 10.05 7.05
C ASP A 43 7.94 8.72 7.69
N LEU A 44 7.22 8.27 8.73
CA LEU A 44 7.44 6.97 9.36
C LEU A 44 7.20 5.80 8.39
N LEU A 45 6.09 5.82 7.66
CA LEU A 45 5.73 4.78 6.70
C LEU A 45 6.74 4.70 5.56
N ILE A 46 7.18 5.85 5.03
CA ILE A 46 8.22 5.93 4.00
C ILE A 46 9.54 5.36 4.52
N THR A 47 9.93 5.67 5.76
CA THR A 47 11.17 5.16 6.37
C THR A 47 11.21 3.63 6.46
N TYR A 48 10.04 2.98 6.53
CA TYR A 48 9.92 1.53 6.55
C TYR A 48 9.54 0.93 5.19
N ASP A 49 9.77 1.65 4.09
CA ASP A 49 9.49 1.20 2.72
C ASP A 49 8.02 0.81 2.48
N VAL A 50 7.09 1.45 3.20
CA VAL A 50 5.66 1.29 2.94
C VAL A 50 5.25 2.17 1.76
N ASN A 51 4.63 1.57 0.74
CA ASN A 51 4.15 2.24 -0.46
C ASN A 51 2.80 2.91 -0.17
N ILE A 52 2.82 4.21 0.09
CA ILE A 52 1.59 4.99 0.34
C ILE A 52 0.92 5.34 -1.00
N ILE A 53 -0.31 4.90 -1.18
CA ILE A 53 -1.14 5.21 -2.33
C ILE A 53 -1.87 6.51 -2.06
N LYS A 54 -1.57 7.55 -2.84
CA LYS A 54 -2.26 8.87 -2.76
C LYS A 54 -3.38 9.01 -3.77
N ASP A 55 -3.27 8.35 -4.92
CA ASP A 55 -4.25 8.36 -6.00
C ASP A 55 -4.77 6.93 -6.23
N LEU A 56 -5.95 6.65 -5.67
CA LEU A 56 -6.56 5.33 -5.73
C LEU A 56 -7.06 4.99 -7.14
N ASP A 57 -7.50 5.97 -7.92
CA ASP A 57 -8.06 5.70 -9.25
C ASP A 57 -6.96 5.39 -10.26
N SER A 58 -5.84 6.12 -10.21
CA SER A 58 -4.64 5.78 -10.96
C SER A 58 -4.15 4.36 -10.60
N PHE A 59 -4.10 4.03 -9.30
CA PHE A 59 -3.71 2.70 -8.86
C PHE A 59 -4.64 1.60 -9.37
N LYS A 60 -5.97 1.78 -9.30
CA LYS A 60 -6.96 0.84 -9.86
C LYS A 60 -6.76 0.65 -11.36
N ASN A 61 -6.53 1.73 -12.10
CA ASN A 61 -6.29 1.66 -13.55
C ASN A 61 -5.03 0.87 -13.87
N GLN A 62 -3.95 1.07 -13.13
CA GLN A 62 -2.72 0.29 -13.28
C GLN A 62 -2.96 -1.19 -12.98
N LEU A 63 -3.70 -1.53 -11.93
CA LEU A 63 -4.06 -2.92 -11.62
C LEU A 63 -4.84 -3.57 -12.77
N LYS A 64 -5.82 -2.86 -13.32
CA LYS A 64 -6.60 -3.35 -14.46
C LYS A 64 -5.71 -3.64 -15.67
N LEU A 65 -4.88 -2.68 -16.08
CA LEU A 65 -3.94 -2.83 -17.20
C LEU A 65 -2.95 -3.98 -16.98
N ASN A 66 -2.47 -4.16 -15.75
CA ASN A 66 -1.57 -5.26 -15.41
C ASN A 66 -2.28 -6.62 -15.50
N SER A 67 -3.53 -6.70 -15.05
CA SER A 67 -4.33 -7.92 -15.13
C SER A 67 -4.61 -8.34 -16.58
N GLU A 68 -4.92 -7.39 -17.46
CA GLU A 68 -5.15 -7.63 -18.89
C GLU A 68 -3.87 -8.18 -19.56
N LYS A 69 -2.72 -7.54 -19.33
CA LYS A 69 -1.42 -8.01 -19.85
C LYS A 69 -1.05 -9.41 -19.35
N MET A 70 -1.39 -9.75 -18.11
CA MET A 70 -1.13 -11.09 -17.58
C MET A 70 -1.98 -12.15 -18.28
N ILE A 71 -3.24 -11.87 -18.56
CA ILE A 71 -4.14 -12.77 -19.29
C ILE A 71 -3.65 -12.98 -20.73
N GLU A 72 -3.19 -11.92 -21.39
CA GLU A 72 -2.64 -12.02 -22.75
C GLU A 72 -1.37 -12.90 -22.83
N ARG A 73 -0.48 -12.82 -21.82
CA ARG A 73 0.74 -13.64 -21.77
C ARG A 73 0.49 -15.14 -21.52
N GLN A 74 -0.72 -15.49 -21.09
CA GLN A 74 -1.11 -16.89 -20.81
C GLN A 74 -1.82 -17.55 -22.01
N LYS A 75 -2.09 -16.79 -23.08
CA LYS A 75 -2.62 -17.29 -24.35
C LYS A 75 -1.50 -17.59 -25.33
#